data_AF-A0A927Z7H7-F1
#
_entry.id   AF-A0A927Z7H7-F1
#
_cell.length_a   1.000
_cell.length_b   1.000
_cell.length_c   1.000
_cell.angle_alpha   90.00
_cell.angle_beta   90.00
_cell.angle_gamma   90.00
#
_symmetry.space_group_name_H-M   'P 1'
#
loop_
_entity.id
_entity.type
_entity.pdbx_description
1 polymer ?
#
loop_
_entity_poly.entity_id
_entity_poly.type
_entity_poly.pdbx_seq_one_letter_code
_entity_poly.pdbx_strand_id
1 'polypeptide(L)'
;MKRTAEEEKLLAKLASGILDGRVGDEREYRGYKSVFCGKYIKDGEPVSYRQGESSRFFNGKENEKIPGKREEEHYETDDSKLEFLQRYGWLIDDDDVRAYSAKFKPKK
;
A
#
# COMPACT_ATOMS: atom_id res chain seq x y z
N MET A 1 23.53 -7.41 -3.87
CA MET A 1 23.90 -6.40 -2.86
C MET A 1 23.85 -7.05 -1.50
N LYS A 2 24.76 -6.72 -0.56
CA LYS A 2 24.64 -7.19 0.82
C LYS A 2 23.57 -6.35 1.50
N ARG A 3 22.53 -7.00 2.03
CA ARG A 3 21.49 -6.34 2.84
C ARG A 3 22.12 -5.90 4.15
N THR A 4 21.68 -4.75 4.66
CA THR A 4 22.06 -4.28 5.99
C THR A 4 21.27 -5.03 7.06
N ALA A 5 21.82 -5.11 8.27
CA ALA A 5 21.13 -5.76 9.39
C ALA A 5 19.76 -5.11 9.71
N GLU A 6 19.61 -3.81 9.42
CA GLU A 6 18.32 -3.11 9.54
C GLU A 6 17.30 -3.63 8.52
N GLU A 7 17.70 -3.80 7.26
CA GLU A 7 16.81 -4.32 6.20
C GLU A 7 16.37 -5.75 6.47
N GLU A 8 17.27 -6.60 6.97
CA GLU A 8 16.92 -7.96 7.39
C GLU A 8 15.91 -7.96 8.55
N LYS A 9 16.08 -7.05 9.53
CA LYS A 9 15.13 -6.88 10.64
C LYS A 9 13.75 -6.43 10.14
N LEU A 10 13.69 -5.50 9.19
CA LEU A 10 12.43 -5.01 8.61
C LEU A 10 11.71 -6.10 7.81
N LEU A 11 12.45 -6.89 7.02
CA LEU A 11 11.89 -8.02 6.29
C LEU A 11 11.36 -9.10 7.25
N ALA A 12 12.05 -9.36 8.36
CA ALA A 12 11.57 -10.26 9.40
C ALA A 12 10.29 -9.73 10.09
N LYS A 13 10.17 -8.41 10.29
CA LYS A 13 8.93 -7.78 10.79
C LYS A 13 7.77 -7.91 9.80
N LEU A 14 8.02 -7.75 8.50
CA LEU A 14 7.02 -8.01 7.47
C LEU A 14 6.59 -9.48 7.50
N ALA A 15 7.53 -10.41 7.45
CA ALA A 15 7.24 -11.84 7.44
C ALA A 15 6.56 -12.37 8.71
N SER A 16 6.74 -11.69 9.85
CA SER A 16 6.02 -12.01 11.10
C SER A 16 4.61 -11.44 11.17
N GLY A 17 4.21 -10.63 10.18
CA GLY A 17 2.89 -10.02 10.09
C GLY A 17 2.65 -8.88 11.09
N ILE A 18 3.70 -8.41 11.78
CA ILE A 18 3.59 -7.30 12.75
C ILE A 18 3.15 -6.01 12.04
N LEU A 19 3.51 -5.87 10.76
CA LEU A 19 3.20 -4.70 9.95
C LEU A 19 1.93 -4.87 9.11
N ASP A 20 1.20 -5.98 9.27
CA ASP A 20 -0.04 -6.23 8.52
C ASP A 20 -1.12 -5.22 8.88
N GLY A 21 -1.88 -4.83 7.86
CA GLY A 21 -2.96 -3.86 7.99
C GLY A 21 -2.85 -2.70 7.02
N ARG A 22 -3.64 -1.66 7.27
CA ARG A 22 -3.73 -0.50 6.39
C ARG A 22 -2.49 0.40 6.57
N VAL A 23 -1.89 0.81 5.46
CA VAL A 23 -0.73 1.71 5.45
C VAL A 23 -1.20 3.13 5.11
N GLY A 24 -1.30 3.97 6.14
CA GLY A 24 -1.80 5.34 6.04
C GLY A 24 -3.26 5.44 5.57
N ASP A 25 -3.64 6.63 5.11
CA ASP A 25 -4.98 6.89 4.62
C ASP A 25 -5.17 6.57 3.14
N GLU A 26 -6.39 6.16 2.80
CA GLU A 26 -6.83 6.04 1.41
C GLU A 26 -7.00 7.44 0.85
N ARG A 27 -6.37 7.67 -0.31
CA ARG A 27 -6.53 8.94 -1.03
C ARG A 27 -7.61 8.80 -2.08
N GLU A 28 -8.57 9.70 -2.01
CA GLU A 28 -9.56 9.90 -3.06
C GLU A 28 -9.08 10.99 -4.02
N TYR A 29 -8.90 10.62 -5.29
CA TYR A 29 -8.64 11.55 -6.38
C TYR A 29 -9.96 11.84 -7.09
N ARG A 30 -10.54 13.01 -6.80
CA ARG A 30 -11.79 13.49 -7.41
C ARG A 30 -11.51 14.14 -8.76
N GLY A 31 -12.26 13.72 -9.78
CA GLY A 31 -12.19 14.24 -11.15
C GLY A 31 -13.49 13.91 -11.89
N TYR A 32 -13.43 13.60 -13.19
CA TYR A 32 -14.60 13.11 -13.94
C TYR A 32 -15.12 11.75 -13.42
N LYS A 33 -14.23 10.93 -12.84
CA LYS A 33 -14.55 9.73 -12.07
C LYS A 33 -13.66 9.70 -10.83
N SER A 34 -14.21 9.33 -9.69
CA SER A 34 -13.45 9.20 -8.45
C SER A 34 -12.53 7.99 -8.52
N VAL A 35 -11.27 8.14 -8.08
CA VAL A 35 -10.32 7.03 -7.98
C VAL A 35 -9.76 6.97 -6.57
N PHE A 36 -9.92 5.82 -5.94
CA PHE A 36 -9.46 5.52 -4.59
C PHE A 36 -8.11 4.83 -4.68
N CYS A 37 -7.09 5.41 -4.06
CA CYS A 37 -5.74 4.85 -4.00
C CYS A 37 -5.39 4.58 -2.55
N GLY A 38 -5.11 3.33 -2.20
CA GLY A 38 -4.72 2.96 -0.85
C GLY A 38 -3.59 1.94 -0.84
N LYS A 39 -3.08 1.65 0.36
CA LYS A 39 -2.00 0.71 0.59
C LYS A 39 -2.32 -0.12 1.81
N TYR A 40 -1.94 -1.38 1.77
CA TYR A 40 -2.01 -2.26 2.91
C TYR A 40 -0.87 -3.26 2.84
N ILE A 41 -0.58 -3.90 3.96
CA ILE A 41 0.30 -5.07 4.02
C ILE A 41 -0.58 -6.24 4.43
N LYS A 42 -0.43 -7.36 3.73
CA LYS A 42 -1.15 -8.60 3.99
C LYS A 42 -0.19 -9.77 3.94
N ASP A 43 -0.12 -10.54 5.02
CA ASP A 43 0.78 -11.69 5.15
C ASP A 43 2.25 -11.32 4.90
N GLY A 44 2.65 -10.10 5.32
CA GLY A 44 4.00 -9.59 5.06
C GLY A 44 4.28 -9.23 3.60
N GLU A 45 3.23 -9.15 2.76
CA GLU A 45 3.29 -8.63 1.41
C GLU A 45 2.61 -7.26 1.33
N PRO A 46 3.38 -6.19 1.06
CA PRO A 46 2.82 -4.89 0.76
C PRO A 46 2.06 -4.93 -0.57
N VAL A 47 0.90 -4.28 -0.58
CA VAL A 47 0.06 -4.10 -1.76
C VAL A 47 -0.37 -2.64 -1.87
N SER A 48 -0.20 -2.07 -3.06
CA SER A 48 -0.76 -0.77 -3.42
C SER A 48 -1.93 -0.99 -4.37
N TYR A 49 -3.11 -0.47 -4.02
CA TYR A 49 -4.29 -0.63 -4.86
C TYR A 49 -4.77 0.71 -5.42
N ARG A 50 -5.36 0.63 -6.61
CA ARG A 50 -6.09 1.69 -7.29
C ARG A 50 -7.47 1.18 -7.67
N GLN A 51 -8.51 1.77 -7.12
CA GLN A 51 -9.90 1.39 -7.35
C GLN A 51 -10.67 2.54 -7.99
N GLY A 52 -11.23 2.29 -9.18
CA GLY A 52 -12.11 3.25 -9.84
C GLY A 52 -13.47 3.38 -9.15
N GLU A 53 -14.22 4.40 -9.53
CA GLU A 53 -15.58 4.65 -9.05
C GLU A 53 -16.51 3.47 -9.39
N SER A 54 -17.28 3.02 -8.40
CA SER A 54 -18.34 2.04 -8.64
C SER A 54 -19.48 2.70 -9.40
N SER A 55 -19.90 2.11 -10.52
CA SER A 55 -21.03 2.61 -11.31
C SER A 55 -22.31 1.89 -10.90
N ARG A 56 -23.45 2.59 -10.95
CA ARG A 56 -24.77 1.98 -10.79
C ARG A 56 -25.47 1.97 -12.15
N PHE A 57 -26.00 0.83 -12.56
CA PHE A 57 -26.76 0.69 -13.81
C PHE A 57 -28.12 0.05 -13.53
N PHE A 58 -29.18 0.59 -14.14
CA PHE A 58 -30.53 0.07 -13.98
C PHE A 58 -30.79 -1.04 -15.01
N ASN A 59 -30.93 -2.28 -14.56
CA ASN A 59 -31.10 -3.45 -15.43
C ASN A 59 -32.55 -3.69 -15.89
N GLY A 60 -33.45 -2.72 -15.67
CA GLY A 60 -34.89 -2.83 -15.97
C GLY A 60 -35.74 -3.38 -14.82
N LYS A 61 -35.12 -3.85 -13.72
CA LYS A 61 -35.82 -4.26 -12.48
C LYS A 61 -35.20 -3.65 -11.22
N GLU A 62 -33.87 -3.59 -11.14
CA GLU A 62 -33.12 -3.05 -10.00
C GLU A 62 -31.87 -2.27 -10.45
N ASN A 63 -31.36 -1.40 -9.58
CA ASN A 63 -30.05 -0.77 -9.75
C ASN A 63 -28.95 -1.74 -9.30
N GLU A 64 -28.19 -2.29 -10.24
CA GLU A 64 -26.98 -3.06 -9.93
C GLU A 64 -25.80 -2.12 -9.70
N LYS A 65 -25.03 -2.38 -8.63
CA LYS A 65 -23.77 -1.70 -8.35
C LYS A 65 -22.62 -2.51 -8.93
N ILE A 66 -22.00 -2.00 -9.98
CA ILE A 66 -20.79 -2.56 -10.57
C ILE A 66 -19.60 -1.99 -9.81
N PRO A 67 -18.80 -2.82 -9.11
CA PRO A 67 -17.58 -2.35 -8.46
C PRO A 67 -16.63 -1.78 -9.51
N GLY A 68 -16.03 -0.63 -9.21
CA GLY A 68 -15.05 -0.04 -10.12
C GLY A 68 -13.83 -0.95 -10.26
N LYS A 69 -13.18 -0.89 -11.42
CA LYS A 69 -11.95 -1.67 -11.70
C LYS A 69 -10.95 -1.45 -10.57
N ARG A 70 -10.49 -2.55 -9.96
CA ARG A 70 -9.41 -2.55 -8.97
C ARG A 70 -8.15 -3.08 -9.63
N GLU A 71 -7.06 -2.34 -9.50
CA GLU A 71 -5.72 -2.72 -9.91
C GLU A 71 -4.87 -2.77 -8.65
N GLU A 72 -4.22 -3.90 -8.41
CA GLU A 72 -3.37 -4.17 -7.23
C GLU A 72 -1.94 -4.40 -7.70
N GLU A 73 -1.00 -3.67 -7.11
CA GLU A 73 0.43 -3.83 -7.32
C GLU A 73 1.02 -4.50 -6.09
N HIS A 74 1.54 -5.71 -6.28
CA HIS A 74 2.08 -6.57 -5.23
C HIS A 74 3.59 -6.43 -5.14
N TYR A 75 4.12 -6.26 -3.93
CA TYR A 75 5.55 -6.16 -3.67
C TYR A 75 6.06 -7.51 -3.15
N GLU A 76 6.20 -8.48 -4.08
CA GLU A 76 6.50 -9.88 -3.76
C GLU A 76 7.97 -10.08 -3.36
N THR A 77 8.89 -9.40 -4.04
CA THR A 77 10.33 -9.56 -3.80
C THR A 77 10.80 -8.74 -2.60
N ASP A 78 11.81 -9.23 -1.90
CA ASP A 78 12.41 -8.50 -0.76
C ASP A 78 12.86 -7.08 -1.13
N ASP A 79 13.37 -6.88 -2.35
CA ASP A 79 13.82 -5.57 -2.83
C ASP A 79 12.62 -4.62 -3.02
N SER A 80 11.55 -5.10 -3.65
CA SER A 80 10.26 -4.40 -3.75
C SER A 80 9.69 -4.07 -2.36
N LYS A 81 9.73 -5.02 -1.42
CA LYS A 81 9.26 -4.81 -0.04
C LYS A 81 10.03 -3.67 0.63
N LEU A 82 11.36 -3.67 0.49
CA LEU A 82 12.20 -2.61 1.03
C LEU A 82 11.90 -1.27 0.34
N GLU A 83 11.76 -1.23 -0.97
CA GLU A 83 11.38 -0.01 -1.71
C GLU A 83 10.06 0.58 -1.19
N PHE A 84 9.06 -0.29 -0.95
CA PHE A 84 7.79 0.11 -0.35
C PHE A 84 8.00 0.76 1.03
N LEU A 85 8.82 0.15 1.90
CA LEU A 85 9.13 0.70 3.22
C LEU A 85 9.94 2.00 3.13
N GLN A 86 10.85 2.14 2.17
CA GLN A 86 11.59 3.39 1.95
C GLN A 86 10.62 4.53 1.59
N ARG A 87 9.70 4.28 0.66
CA ARG A 87 8.81 5.30 0.09
C ARG A 87 7.59 5.61 0.97
N TYR A 88 7.04 4.60 1.61
CA TYR A 88 5.77 4.67 2.34
C TYR A 88 5.88 4.31 3.82
N GLY A 89 7.05 3.88 4.32
CA GLY A 89 7.22 3.51 5.72
C GLY A 89 6.90 4.63 6.71
N TRP A 90 7.00 5.90 6.30
CA TRP A 90 6.56 7.03 7.11
C TRP A 90 5.05 7.09 7.39
N LEU A 91 4.24 6.28 6.68
CA LEU A 91 2.79 6.12 6.89
C LEU A 91 2.44 4.92 7.78
N ILE A 92 3.43 4.10 8.16
CA ILE A 92 3.25 2.92 9.00
C ILE A 92 3.49 3.32 10.45
N ASP A 93 2.64 2.85 11.36
CA ASP A 93 2.77 3.09 12.79
C ASP A 93 3.80 2.14 13.43
N ASP A 94 5.05 2.20 12.97
CA ASP A 94 6.19 1.47 13.53
C ASP A 94 7.45 2.35 13.48
N ASP A 95 8.12 2.51 14.63
CA ASP A 95 9.29 3.39 14.77
C ASP A 95 10.47 2.96 13.88
N ASP A 96 10.77 1.65 13.79
CA ASP A 96 11.86 1.17 12.95
C ASP A 96 11.59 1.47 11.46
N VAL A 97 10.35 1.23 11.01
CA VAL A 97 9.93 1.49 9.63
C VAL A 97 9.93 2.99 9.30
N ARG A 98 9.45 3.84 10.22
CA ARG A 98 9.47 5.30 10.05
C ARG A 98 10.90 5.84 10.01
N ALA A 99 11.77 5.35 10.89
CA ALA A 99 13.18 5.72 10.92
C ALA A 99 13.89 5.30 9.63
N TYR A 100 13.60 4.10 9.12
CA TYR A 100 14.13 3.63 7.84
C TYR A 100 13.67 4.52 6.68
N SER A 101 12.37 4.77 6.55
CA SER A 101 11.82 5.66 5.50
C SER A 101 12.41 7.08 5.57
N ALA A 102 12.64 7.61 6.77
CA ALA A 102 13.21 8.94 6.96
C ALA A 102 14.64 9.08 6.38
N LYS A 103 15.43 8.01 6.32
CA LYS A 103 16.78 8.02 5.73
C LYS A 103 16.76 8.30 4.22
N PHE A 104 15.69 7.90 3.53
CA PHE A 104 15.54 8.00 2.07
C PHE A 104 14.71 9.21 1.64
N LYS A 105 14.10 9.94 2.58
CA LYS A 105 13.40 11.18 2.24
C LYS A 105 14.40 12.25 1.77
N PRO A 106 14.12 12.96 0.67
CA PRO A 106 14.97 14.06 0.25
C PRO A 106 15.02 15.13 1.33
N LYS A 107 16.23 15.47 1.80
CA LYS A 107 16.45 16.62 2.68
C LYS A 107 16.23 17.88 1.85
N LYS A 108 15.34 18.75 2.33
CA LYS A 108 14.98 20.02 1.71
C LYS A 108 16.09 21.05 1.87
#